data_AF-A0A1A8SLS8-F1
#
_entry.id   AF-A0A1A8SLS8-F1
#
_cell.length_a   1.000
_cell.length_b   1.000
_cell.length_c   1.000
_cell.angle_alpha   90.00
_cell.angle_beta   90.00
_cell.angle_gamma   90.00
#
_symmetry.space_group_name_H-M   'P 1'
#
loop_
_entity.id
_entity.type
_entity.pdbx_description
1 polymer ?
#
loop_
_entity_poly.entity_id
_entity_poly.type
_entity_poly.pdbx_seq_one_letter_code
_entity_poly.pdbx_strand_id
1 'polypeptide(L)'
;MKTNRSYKLVLHKKGFGGSDDELVVNPKVFPHVSLGDIIEIAHPTDEYSPLLLQVKSLKEDLQKETISVDQTVAQAFKLRAYQDVIVNIVDPKDVTLDLVELTFKDQYIGRGDMWRLKKSLVSTCAYVTQKVEFAGIRAQASELWVKGEKVTCGYISEDTRVVFRSTSAMVYIFIQMSCEMWDFDIYGDLYFEKAVNGFLSDLFAKWKEKNCSHEVTVVLFSRTFYNAKTLEEFPEILRGSIRQNHEGRFYEDFYRVVAQNE
;
A
#
# COMPACT_ATOMS: atom_id res chain seq x y z
N MET A 1 8.51 -19.85 -25.01
CA MET A 1 7.86 -21.15 -25.32
C MET A 1 7.40 -21.72 -23.98
N LYS A 2 6.09 -21.81 -23.70
CA LYS A 2 5.61 -22.41 -22.45
C LYS A 2 5.92 -23.91 -22.48
N THR A 3 6.85 -24.35 -21.65
CA THR A 3 7.14 -25.77 -21.48
C THR A 3 6.17 -26.30 -20.43
N ASN A 4 5.15 -27.05 -20.84
CA ASN A 4 4.22 -27.73 -19.92
C ASN A 4 4.89 -28.91 -19.19
N ARG A 5 6.09 -28.70 -18.63
CA ARG A 5 6.77 -29.67 -17.77
C ARG A 5 6.36 -29.40 -16.33
N SER A 6 5.84 -30.43 -15.69
CA SER A 6 5.52 -30.43 -14.28
C SER A 6 6.75 -30.78 -13.46
N TYR A 7 6.98 -30.04 -12.38
CA TYR A 7 8.06 -30.27 -11.42
C TYR A 7 7.47 -30.42 -10.02
N LYS A 8 8.18 -31.14 -9.14
CA LYS A 8 7.77 -31.24 -7.74
C LYS A 8 8.23 -30.01 -6.96
N LEU A 9 7.31 -29.35 -6.27
CA LEU A 9 7.64 -28.21 -5.41
C LEU A 9 8.19 -28.68 -4.07
N VAL A 10 9.38 -28.21 -3.71
CA VAL A 10 9.96 -28.37 -2.37
C VAL A 10 9.88 -27.02 -1.65
N LEU A 11 9.53 -27.05 -0.38
CA LEU A 11 9.51 -25.84 0.45
C LEU A 11 10.75 -25.82 1.34
N HIS A 12 11.48 -24.72 1.31
CA HIS A 12 12.60 -24.50 2.22
C HIS A 12 12.31 -23.37 3.20
N LYS A 13 13.05 -23.35 4.31
CA LYS A 13 13.01 -22.26 5.29
C LYS A 13 14.18 -21.30 5.02
N LYS A 14 14.06 -20.06 5.48
CA LYS A 14 15.20 -19.12 5.54
C LYS A 14 16.43 -19.76 6.19
N GLY A 15 17.61 -19.45 5.66
CA GLY A 15 18.89 -20.09 6.00
C GLY A 15 19.17 -21.42 5.29
N PHE A 16 18.31 -21.88 4.37
CA PHE A 16 18.53 -23.13 3.64
C PHE A 16 19.75 -23.06 2.72
N GLY A 17 20.77 -23.85 3.04
CA GLY A 17 22.05 -23.85 2.33
C GLY A 17 22.83 -22.54 2.46
N GLY A 18 22.70 -21.85 3.61
CA GLY A 18 23.47 -20.65 3.93
C GLY A 18 23.05 -19.36 3.24
N SER A 19 21.91 -19.35 2.53
CA SER A 19 21.34 -18.15 1.91
C SER A 19 19.86 -17.99 2.24
N ASP A 20 19.39 -16.75 2.22
CA ASP A 20 17.98 -16.38 2.40
C ASP A 20 17.25 -16.21 1.06
N ASP A 21 17.68 -16.96 0.06
CA ASP A 21 17.12 -16.89 -1.29
C ASP A 21 15.70 -17.45 -1.30
N GLU A 22 14.78 -16.72 -1.92
CA GLU A 22 13.37 -17.13 -2.04
C GLU A 22 13.18 -18.28 -3.03
N LEU A 23 14.10 -18.42 -3.99
CA LEU A 23 14.08 -19.43 -5.05
C LEU A 23 15.46 -20.07 -5.17
N VAL A 24 15.48 -21.41 -5.16
CA VAL A 24 16.69 -22.19 -5.45
C VAL A 24 16.38 -23.17 -6.57
N VAL A 25 17.20 -23.11 -7.62
CA VAL A 25 17.03 -23.91 -8.83
C VAL A 25 18.24 -24.81 -9.02
N ASN A 26 17.99 -26.06 -9.45
CA ASN A 26 19.05 -26.97 -9.86
C ASN A 26 19.42 -26.74 -11.34
N PRO A 27 20.64 -26.28 -11.66
CA PRO A 27 21.05 -26.05 -13.04
C PRO A 27 21.09 -27.33 -13.88
N LYS A 28 21.22 -28.51 -13.27
CA LYS A 28 21.17 -29.81 -13.98
C LYS A 28 19.76 -30.15 -14.49
N VAL A 29 18.74 -29.62 -13.82
CA VAL A 29 17.32 -29.81 -14.17
C VAL A 29 16.86 -28.71 -15.13
N PHE A 30 17.44 -27.51 -14.99
CA PHE A 30 17.14 -26.33 -15.80
C PHE A 30 18.41 -25.81 -16.51
N PRO A 31 18.91 -26.50 -17.55
CA PRO A 31 20.17 -26.15 -18.21
C PRO A 31 20.15 -24.81 -18.96
N HIS A 32 18.97 -24.25 -19.22
CA HIS A 32 18.79 -22.96 -19.89
C HIS A 32 18.56 -21.80 -18.92
N VAL A 33 18.51 -22.06 -17.61
CA VAL A 33 18.30 -21.03 -16.59
C VAL A 33 19.63 -20.42 -16.17
N SER A 34 19.70 -19.11 -16.27
CA SER A 34 20.82 -18.28 -15.81
C SER A 34 20.43 -17.44 -14.60
N LEU A 35 21.44 -16.89 -13.91
CA LEU A 35 21.20 -15.90 -12.85
C LEU A 35 20.51 -14.67 -13.45
N GLY A 36 19.47 -14.19 -12.77
CA GLY A 36 18.66 -13.04 -13.20
C GLY A 36 17.43 -13.40 -14.03
N ASP A 37 17.30 -14.65 -14.50
CA ASP A 37 16.12 -15.11 -15.22
C ASP A 37 14.88 -15.07 -14.32
N ILE A 38 13.73 -14.85 -14.94
CA ILE A 38 12.43 -14.82 -14.26
C ILE A 38 11.73 -16.14 -14.50
N ILE A 39 11.39 -16.80 -13.39
CA ILE A 39 10.66 -18.05 -13.39
C ILE A 39 9.24 -17.82 -12.90
N GLU A 40 8.29 -18.23 -13.73
CA GLU A 40 6.89 -18.37 -13.40
C GLU A 40 6.63 -19.77 -12.86
N ILE A 41 6.06 -19.83 -11.65
CA ILE A 41 5.62 -21.05 -10.96
C ILE A 41 4.10 -20.98 -10.89
N ALA A 42 3.44 -21.78 -11.73
CA ALA A 42 1.99 -21.84 -11.81
C ALA A 42 1.46 -23.16 -11.24
N HIS A 43 0.23 -23.12 -10.73
CA HIS A 43 -0.50 -24.34 -10.39
C HIS A 43 -0.86 -25.09 -11.67
N PRO A 44 -0.93 -26.44 -11.65
CA PRO A 44 -1.37 -27.22 -12.81
C PRO A 44 -2.82 -26.93 -13.19
N THR A 45 -3.63 -26.59 -12.18
CA THR A 45 -4.98 -26.06 -12.33
C THR A 45 -4.90 -24.54 -12.30
N ASP A 46 -5.49 -23.87 -13.28
CA ASP A 46 -5.47 -22.40 -13.46
C ASP A 46 -6.37 -21.66 -12.42
N GLU A 47 -6.42 -22.19 -11.20
CA GLU A 47 -7.31 -21.76 -10.11
C GLU A 47 -6.71 -20.61 -9.29
N TYR A 48 -5.38 -20.46 -9.32
CA TYR A 48 -4.64 -19.48 -8.54
C TYR A 48 -3.65 -18.72 -9.40
N SER A 49 -3.41 -17.46 -9.04
CA SER A 49 -2.43 -16.62 -9.73
C SER A 49 -1.02 -17.23 -9.65
N PRO A 50 -0.24 -17.17 -10.74
CA PRO A 50 1.12 -17.66 -10.75
C PRO A 50 2.03 -16.83 -9.84
N LEU A 51 3.15 -17.42 -9.45
CA LEU A 51 4.23 -16.79 -8.69
C LEU A 51 5.41 -16.52 -9.61
N LEU A 52 5.86 -15.25 -9.68
CA LEU A 52 7.07 -14.87 -10.40
C LEU A 52 8.21 -14.62 -9.42
N LEU A 53 9.30 -15.35 -9.58
CA LEU A 53 10.52 -15.19 -8.79
C LEU A 53 11.74 -15.09 -9.71
N GLN A 54 12.71 -14.29 -9.27
CA GLN A 54 13.98 -14.14 -9.98
C GLN A 54 15.01 -15.14 -9.45
N VAL A 55 15.78 -15.72 -10.36
CA VAL A 55 16.85 -16.67 -10.02
C VAL A 55 18.05 -15.90 -9.45
N LYS A 56 18.20 -15.93 -8.13
CA LYS A 56 19.36 -15.34 -7.43
C LYS A 56 20.47 -16.34 -7.15
N SER A 57 20.15 -17.63 -7.09
CA SER A 57 21.09 -18.68 -6.68
C SER A 57 20.79 -19.99 -7.39
N LEU A 58 21.86 -20.68 -7.79
CA LEU A 58 21.84 -21.98 -8.43
C LEU A 58 22.59 -22.97 -7.54
N LYS A 59 21.92 -24.03 -7.09
CA LYS A 59 22.52 -25.07 -6.23
C LYS A 59 22.33 -26.45 -6.85
N GLU A 60 23.42 -27.20 -6.96
CA GLU A 60 23.42 -28.53 -7.58
C GLU A 60 22.90 -29.65 -6.67
N ASP A 61 22.85 -29.40 -5.35
CA ASP A 61 22.54 -30.38 -4.31
C ASP A 61 21.03 -30.72 -4.17
N LEU A 62 20.19 -30.06 -4.96
CA LEU A 62 18.75 -30.30 -4.99
C LEU A 62 18.42 -31.62 -5.70
N GLN A 63 17.40 -32.33 -5.21
CA GLN A 63 16.89 -33.54 -5.87
C GLN A 63 16.50 -33.27 -7.33
N LYS A 64 16.70 -34.27 -8.19
CA LYS A 64 16.30 -34.19 -9.60
C LYS A 64 14.80 -33.88 -9.71
N GLU A 65 14.44 -33.03 -10.67
CA GLU A 65 13.04 -32.64 -11.00
C GLU A 65 12.28 -31.86 -9.91
N THR A 66 13.01 -31.22 -8.98
CA THR A 66 12.42 -30.37 -7.94
C THR A 66 12.76 -28.89 -8.13
N ILE A 67 11.84 -28.02 -7.69
CA ILE A 67 12.06 -26.56 -7.55
C ILE A 67 11.84 -26.17 -6.08
N SER A 68 12.75 -25.38 -5.51
CA SER A 68 12.68 -25.02 -4.09
C SER A 68 12.24 -23.57 -3.91
N VAL A 69 11.15 -23.35 -3.18
CA VAL A 69 10.61 -22.01 -2.88
C VAL A 69 10.52 -21.80 -1.37
N ASP A 70 10.80 -20.58 -0.92
CA ASP A 70 10.66 -20.24 0.50
C ASP A 70 9.22 -20.50 0.98
N GLN A 71 9.12 -21.13 2.15
CA GLN A 71 7.86 -21.57 2.74
C GLN A 71 6.87 -20.41 2.93
N THR A 72 7.34 -19.20 3.27
CA THR A 72 6.47 -18.05 3.49
C THR A 72 5.90 -17.51 2.18
N VAL A 73 6.70 -17.51 1.11
CA VAL A 73 6.27 -17.11 -0.23
C VAL A 73 5.28 -18.12 -0.80
N ALA A 74 5.59 -19.42 -0.68
CA ALA A 74 4.71 -20.48 -1.15
C ALA A 74 3.33 -20.44 -0.46
N GLN A 75 3.29 -20.17 0.86
CA GLN A 75 2.04 -20.01 1.60
C GLN A 75 1.20 -18.82 1.10
N ALA A 76 1.84 -17.69 0.79
CA ALA A 76 1.15 -16.50 0.25
C ALA A 76 0.46 -16.79 -1.10
N PHE A 77 1.05 -17.66 -1.93
CA PHE A 77 0.53 -18.09 -3.23
C PHE A 77 -0.21 -19.43 -3.19
N LYS A 78 -0.54 -19.92 -1.99
CA LYS A 78 -1.27 -21.19 -1.74
C LYS A 78 -0.61 -22.43 -2.37
N LEU A 79 0.69 -22.39 -2.58
CA LEU A 79 1.50 -23.50 -3.09
C LEU A 79 1.81 -24.50 -1.96
N ARG A 80 1.64 -25.80 -2.21
CA ARG A 80 1.85 -26.88 -1.23
C ARG A 80 3.10 -27.69 -1.53
N ALA A 81 3.78 -28.15 -0.48
CA ALA A 81 4.92 -29.04 -0.62
C ALA A 81 4.53 -30.33 -1.36
N TYR A 82 5.43 -30.81 -2.24
CA TYR A 82 5.31 -32.00 -3.08
C TYR A 82 4.15 -32.00 -4.09
N GLN A 83 3.48 -30.86 -4.26
CA GLN A 83 2.53 -30.67 -5.36
C GLN A 83 3.30 -30.54 -6.69
N ASP A 84 2.68 -31.01 -7.77
CA ASP A 84 3.16 -30.72 -9.12
C ASP A 84 2.90 -29.25 -9.46
N VAL A 85 3.90 -28.57 -10.00
CA VAL A 85 3.81 -27.16 -10.45
C VAL A 85 4.36 -27.04 -11.87
N ILE A 86 3.79 -26.12 -12.64
CA ILE A 86 4.28 -25.80 -13.98
C ILE A 86 5.31 -24.69 -13.84
N VAL A 87 6.49 -24.91 -14.41
CA VAL A 87 7.61 -23.95 -14.33
C VAL A 87 7.93 -23.45 -15.73
N ASN A 88 7.82 -22.15 -15.94
CA ASN A 88 8.15 -21.49 -17.21
C ASN A 88 9.19 -20.39 -17.00
N ILE A 89 10.10 -20.24 -17.95
CA ILE A 89 10.96 -19.06 -18.05
C ILE A 89 10.20 -18.00 -18.84
N VAL A 90 10.11 -16.80 -18.30
CA VAL A 90 9.32 -15.69 -18.89
C VAL A 90 10.23 -14.51 -19.21
N ASP A 91 9.94 -13.82 -20.32
CA ASP A 91 10.64 -12.59 -20.67
C ASP A 91 10.18 -11.46 -19.72
N PRO A 92 11.11 -10.71 -19.09
CA PRO A 92 10.78 -9.56 -18.27
C PRO A 92 9.78 -8.58 -18.90
N LYS A 93 9.82 -8.41 -20.23
CA LYS A 93 8.92 -7.50 -20.97
C LYS A 93 7.45 -7.90 -20.86
N ASP A 94 7.15 -9.20 -20.76
CA ASP A 94 5.78 -9.70 -20.70
C ASP A 94 5.15 -9.56 -19.30
N VAL A 95 6.00 -9.44 -18.28
CA VAL A 95 5.61 -9.42 -16.86
C VAL A 95 5.97 -8.12 -16.15
N THR A 96 6.31 -7.08 -16.91
CA THR A 96 6.68 -5.77 -16.34
C THR A 96 5.47 -5.09 -15.72
N LEU A 97 5.67 -4.58 -14.50
CA LEU A 97 4.68 -3.82 -13.75
C LEU A 97 4.62 -2.38 -14.23
N ASP A 98 3.41 -1.82 -14.33
CA ASP A 98 3.22 -0.39 -14.60
C ASP A 98 3.37 0.43 -13.32
N LEU A 99 2.82 -0.11 -12.22
CA LEU A 99 2.83 0.55 -10.92
C LEU A 99 3.02 -0.45 -9.78
N VAL A 100 3.86 -0.06 -8.83
CA VAL A 100 4.07 -0.75 -7.55
C VAL A 100 3.79 0.22 -6.42
N GLU A 101 2.87 -0.13 -5.55
CA GLU A 101 2.62 0.59 -4.31
C GLU A 101 3.40 -0.07 -3.16
N LEU A 102 4.21 0.72 -2.48
CA LEU A 102 4.94 0.35 -1.28
C LEU A 102 4.35 1.10 -0.08
N THR A 103 3.90 0.35 0.92
CA THR A 103 3.44 0.88 2.20
C THR A 103 4.54 0.81 3.25
N PHE A 104 4.58 1.79 4.13
CA PHE A 104 5.44 1.80 5.29
C PHE A 104 4.69 2.30 6.52
N LYS A 105 5.12 1.82 7.69
CA LYS A 105 4.48 2.10 8.98
C LYS A 105 5.54 2.52 10.01
N ASP A 106 5.19 3.50 10.84
CA ASP A 106 5.95 3.97 12.02
C ASP A 106 7.40 4.36 11.71
N GLN A 107 7.62 4.95 10.54
CA GLN A 107 8.93 5.45 10.12
C GLN A 107 8.79 6.67 9.20
N TYR A 108 9.75 7.60 9.32
CA TYR A 108 9.88 8.72 8.39
C TYR A 108 10.82 8.34 7.25
N ILE A 109 10.43 8.63 6.01
CA ILE A 109 11.26 8.42 4.82
C ILE A 109 11.32 9.71 4.02
N GLY A 110 12.53 10.21 3.75
CA GLY A 110 12.74 11.35 2.87
C GLY A 110 12.60 10.99 1.38
N ARG A 111 12.34 11.97 0.53
CA ARG A 111 12.24 11.74 -0.94
C ARG A 111 13.53 11.20 -1.56
N GLY A 112 14.69 11.59 -1.02
CA GLY A 112 16.00 11.07 -1.45
C GLY A 112 16.14 9.57 -1.18
N ASP A 113 15.67 9.13 -0.02
CA ASP A 113 15.68 7.72 0.35
C ASP A 113 14.67 6.89 -0.45
N MET A 114 13.47 7.45 -0.71
CA MET A 114 12.49 6.87 -1.64
C MET A 114 13.10 6.63 -3.02
N TRP A 115 13.89 7.59 -3.53
CA TRP A 115 14.57 7.44 -4.81
C TRP A 115 15.65 6.34 -4.80
N ARG A 116 16.43 6.23 -3.72
CA ARG A 116 17.43 5.17 -3.56
C ARG A 116 16.77 3.79 -3.47
N LEU A 117 15.69 3.68 -2.70
CA LEU A 117 14.88 2.46 -2.58
C LEU A 117 14.23 2.09 -3.92
N LYS A 118 13.71 3.08 -4.68
CA LYS A 118 13.26 2.82 -6.06
C LYS A 118 14.40 2.24 -6.90
N LYS A 119 15.59 2.85 -6.86
CA LYS A 119 16.74 2.39 -7.63
C LYS A 119 17.21 0.98 -7.25
N SER A 120 17.14 0.61 -5.97
CA SER A 120 17.51 -0.75 -5.54
C SER A 120 16.51 -1.82 -5.98
N LEU A 121 15.27 -1.43 -6.29
CA LEU A 121 14.21 -2.33 -6.74
C LEU A 121 14.18 -2.53 -8.26
N VAL A 122 14.83 -1.65 -9.02
CA VAL A 122 14.94 -1.81 -10.47
C VAL A 122 15.60 -3.14 -10.79
N SER A 123 15.05 -3.83 -11.79
CA SER A 123 15.49 -5.14 -12.26
C SER A 123 15.27 -6.31 -11.30
N THR A 124 14.30 -6.18 -10.40
CA THR A 124 13.90 -7.24 -9.45
C THR A 124 12.43 -7.64 -9.63
N CYS A 125 12.07 -8.84 -9.17
CA CYS A 125 10.67 -9.26 -9.07
C CYS A 125 10.04 -8.78 -7.77
N ALA A 126 8.79 -8.35 -7.84
CA ALA A 126 7.98 -7.99 -6.69
C ALA A 126 6.68 -8.79 -6.62
N TYR A 127 6.22 -9.07 -5.41
CA TYR A 127 4.95 -9.73 -5.17
C TYR A 127 4.19 -9.08 -4.00
N VAL A 128 2.87 -9.20 -4.01
CA VAL A 128 2.01 -8.62 -2.97
C VAL A 128 2.40 -9.19 -1.60
N THR A 129 2.45 -8.33 -0.60
CA THR A 129 2.93 -8.59 0.77
C THR A 129 4.43 -8.81 0.94
N GLN A 130 5.23 -8.74 -0.13
CA GLN A 130 6.69 -8.83 -0.02
C GLN A 130 7.23 -7.73 0.87
N LYS A 131 8.10 -8.10 1.82
CA LYS A 131 8.83 -7.17 2.66
C LYS A 131 10.11 -6.75 1.95
N VAL A 132 10.29 -5.44 1.82
CA VAL A 132 11.46 -4.83 1.20
C VAL A 132 12.23 -4.09 2.27
N GLU A 133 13.52 -4.37 2.37
CA GLU A 133 14.43 -3.68 3.28
C GLU A 133 15.60 -3.09 2.51
N PHE A 134 15.84 -1.79 2.69
CA PHE A 134 16.98 -1.11 2.08
C PHE A 134 17.48 0.01 2.99
N ALA A 135 18.77 -0.02 3.35
CA ALA A 135 19.39 1.00 4.19
C ALA A 135 18.61 1.30 5.50
N GLY A 136 18.04 0.26 6.13
CA GLY A 136 17.24 0.35 7.36
C GLY A 136 15.77 0.74 7.16
N ILE A 137 15.35 1.07 5.93
CA ILE A 137 13.96 1.38 5.58
C ILE A 137 13.23 0.06 5.36
N ARG A 138 12.11 -0.12 6.04
CA ARG A 138 11.27 -1.32 5.92
C ARG A 138 9.95 -0.98 5.25
N ALA A 139 9.74 -1.46 4.04
CA ALA A 139 8.50 -1.27 3.30
C ALA A 139 7.85 -2.62 2.97
N GLN A 140 6.58 -2.59 2.59
CA GLN A 140 5.85 -3.75 2.13
C GLN A 140 5.17 -3.43 0.81
N ALA A 141 5.23 -4.33 -0.17
CA ALA A 141 4.45 -4.22 -1.38
C ALA A 141 2.95 -4.43 -1.07
N SER A 142 2.12 -3.41 -1.27
CA SER A 142 0.69 -3.45 -1.01
C SER A 142 -0.09 -3.83 -2.26
N GLU A 143 0.12 -3.09 -3.35
CA GLU A 143 -0.59 -3.27 -4.61
C GLU A 143 0.37 -3.25 -5.80
N LEU A 144 0.12 -4.13 -6.76
CA LEU A 144 0.86 -4.22 -8.01
C LEU A 144 -0.15 -4.13 -9.16
N TRP A 145 0.21 -3.39 -10.21
CA TRP A 145 -0.70 -3.09 -11.31
C TRP A 145 -0.02 -3.28 -12.67
N VAL A 146 -0.78 -3.87 -13.59
CA VAL A 146 -0.41 -4.04 -15.01
C VAL A 146 -1.64 -3.70 -15.84
N LYS A 147 -1.51 -2.76 -16.78
CA LYS A 147 -2.55 -2.32 -17.73
C LYS A 147 -3.88 -1.95 -17.07
N GLY A 148 -3.83 -1.44 -15.85
CA GLY A 148 -5.01 -1.07 -15.07
C GLY A 148 -5.68 -2.22 -14.32
N GLU A 149 -5.10 -3.42 -14.32
CA GLU A 149 -5.55 -4.56 -13.53
C GLU A 149 -4.60 -4.84 -12.37
N LYS A 150 -5.15 -5.31 -11.24
CA LYS A 150 -4.35 -5.71 -10.08
C LYS A 150 -3.75 -7.09 -10.31
N VAL A 151 -2.45 -7.22 -10.09
CA VAL A 151 -1.71 -8.48 -10.20
C VAL A 151 -1.10 -8.86 -8.85
N THR A 152 -0.78 -10.13 -8.65
CA THR A 152 -0.19 -10.65 -7.40
C THR A 152 1.33 -10.60 -7.41
N CYS A 153 1.96 -10.61 -8.59
CA CYS A 153 3.40 -10.51 -8.77
C CYS A 153 3.74 -9.91 -10.13
N GLY A 154 4.99 -9.48 -10.29
CA GLY A 154 5.53 -9.00 -11.57
C GLY A 154 6.96 -8.50 -11.44
N TYR A 155 7.48 -7.96 -12.54
CA TYR A 155 8.85 -7.46 -12.65
C TYR A 155 8.90 -5.94 -12.60
N ILE A 156 9.84 -5.39 -11.84
CA ILE A 156 10.08 -3.95 -11.74
C ILE A 156 11.15 -3.56 -12.77
N SER A 157 10.74 -2.81 -13.77
CA SER A 157 11.62 -2.19 -14.76
C SER A 157 11.97 -0.75 -14.39
N GLU A 158 12.80 -0.08 -15.18
CA GLU A 158 13.08 1.36 -15.02
C GLU A 158 11.84 2.24 -15.23
N ASP A 159 10.93 1.80 -16.10
CA ASP A 159 9.69 2.51 -16.46
C ASP A 159 8.57 2.31 -15.42
N THR A 160 8.71 1.31 -14.56
CA THR A 160 7.74 1.02 -13.50
C THR A 160 7.63 2.20 -12.51
N ARG A 161 6.40 2.66 -12.27
CA ARG A 161 6.10 3.73 -11.34
C ARG A 161 6.00 3.20 -9.91
N VAL A 162 6.89 3.63 -9.03
CA VAL A 162 6.82 3.28 -7.61
C VAL A 162 6.10 4.37 -6.84
N VAL A 163 5.01 4.01 -6.16
CA VAL A 163 4.21 4.88 -5.29
C VAL A 163 4.46 4.50 -3.85
N PHE A 164 4.80 5.49 -3.02
CA PHE A 164 5.02 5.30 -1.59
C PHE A 164 3.81 5.80 -0.81
N ARG A 165 3.29 4.98 0.11
CA ARG A 165 2.18 5.31 0.99
C ARG A 165 2.58 5.11 2.45
N SER A 166 2.37 6.11 3.29
CA SER A 166 2.51 5.92 4.73
C SER A 166 1.19 5.44 5.32
N THR A 167 1.23 4.39 6.14
CA THR A 167 0.13 4.02 7.04
C THR A 167 0.25 4.68 8.40
N SER A 168 1.28 5.52 8.60
CA SER A 168 1.42 6.41 9.76
C SER A 168 1.58 7.85 9.29
N ALA A 169 0.55 8.66 9.46
CA ALA A 169 0.50 10.02 8.92
C ALA A 169 -0.23 10.96 9.87
N MET A 170 0.12 12.24 9.82
CA MET A 170 -0.62 13.30 10.50
C MET A 170 -1.85 13.69 9.68
N VAL A 171 -3.04 13.50 10.22
CA VAL A 171 -4.31 13.74 9.54
C VAL A 171 -5.08 14.84 10.25
N TYR A 172 -5.38 15.91 9.53
CA TYR A 172 -6.22 17.00 10.00
C TYR A 172 -7.62 16.87 9.40
N ILE A 173 -8.61 16.63 10.26
CA ILE A 173 -10.02 16.51 9.86
C ILE A 173 -10.72 17.81 10.26
N PHE A 174 -11.13 18.59 9.25
CA PHE A 174 -11.93 19.81 9.45
C PHE A 174 -13.40 19.50 9.22
N ILE A 175 -14.25 19.78 10.21
CA ILE A 175 -15.70 19.59 10.13
C ILE A 175 -16.37 20.95 10.24
N GLN A 176 -17.05 21.34 9.16
CA GLN A 176 -17.82 22.57 9.14
C GLN A 176 -19.16 22.37 9.85
N MET A 177 -19.44 23.21 10.85
CA MET A 177 -20.74 23.25 11.53
C MET A 177 -21.61 24.35 10.89
N SER A 178 -22.47 23.96 9.94
CA SER A 178 -23.48 24.81 9.30
C SER A 178 -24.88 24.57 9.89
N CYS A 179 -25.85 25.45 9.61
CA CYS A 179 -27.23 25.24 10.03
C CYS A 179 -27.84 23.93 9.51
N GLU A 180 -27.46 23.51 8.29
CA GLU A 180 -27.92 22.27 7.65
C GLU A 180 -27.49 21.01 8.41
N MET A 181 -26.46 21.09 9.27
CA MET A 181 -26.05 19.98 10.14
C MET A 181 -27.17 19.51 11.07
N TRP A 182 -28.15 20.39 11.35
CA TRP A 182 -29.32 20.12 12.18
C TRP A 182 -30.59 19.83 11.37
N ASP A 183 -30.48 19.70 10.05
CA ASP A 183 -31.59 19.29 9.19
C ASP A 183 -31.58 17.76 8.98
N PHE A 184 -32.76 17.21 8.70
CA PHE A 184 -32.93 15.81 8.34
C PHE A 184 -32.60 15.57 6.88
N ASP A 185 -31.93 14.46 6.60
CA ASP A 185 -31.72 13.98 5.24
C ASP A 185 -32.97 13.27 4.69
N ILE A 186 -32.88 12.79 3.44
CA ILE A 186 -34.00 12.11 2.76
C ILE A 186 -34.41 10.78 3.40
N TYR A 187 -33.58 10.20 4.27
CA TYR A 187 -33.83 8.95 4.98
C TYR A 187 -34.27 9.17 6.44
N GLY A 188 -34.26 10.42 6.91
CA GLY A 188 -34.67 10.79 8.26
C GLY A 188 -33.53 10.84 9.27
N ASP A 189 -32.28 10.79 8.83
CA ASP A 189 -31.11 10.94 9.70
C ASP A 189 -30.66 12.40 9.75
N LEU A 190 -30.15 12.84 10.91
CA LEU A 190 -29.54 14.16 11.02
C LEU A 190 -28.19 14.19 10.28
N TYR A 191 -27.89 15.25 9.51
CA TYR A 191 -26.60 15.35 8.81
C TYR A 191 -25.39 15.26 9.74
N PHE A 192 -25.50 15.80 10.97
CA PHE A 192 -24.47 15.65 12.00
C PHE A 192 -24.22 14.20 12.40
N GLU A 193 -25.27 13.43 12.65
CA GLU A 193 -25.13 12.02 13.02
C GLU A 193 -24.54 11.21 11.87
N LYS A 194 -24.93 11.50 10.63
CA LYS A 194 -24.37 10.85 9.44
C LYS A 194 -22.87 11.11 9.27
N ALA A 195 -22.42 12.34 9.53
CA ALA A 195 -21.01 12.69 9.45
C ALA A 195 -20.18 12.03 10.56
N VAL A 196 -20.66 12.08 11.81
CA VAL A 196 -19.92 11.59 12.98
C VAL A 196 -20.06 10.09 13.16
N ASN A 197 -21.28 9.58 13.24
CA ASN A 197 -21.56 8.16 13.51
C ASN A 197 -21.49 7.29 12.24
N GLY A 198 -21.65 7.89 11.06
CA GLY A 198 -21.45 7.20 9.79
C GLY A 198 -20.01 7.32 9.31
N PHE A 199 -19.67 8.47 8.70
CA PHE A 199 -18.39 8.62 8.00
C PHE A 199 -17.15 8.43 8.88
N LEU A 200 -17.06 9.10 10.04
CA LEU A 200 -15.87 8.97 10.89
C LEU A 200 -15.76 7.56 11.50
N SER A 201 -16.88 6.98 11.91
CA SER A 201 -16.91 5.59 12.41
C SER A 201 -16.37 4.60 11.37
N ASP A 202 -16.87 4.67 10.13
CA ASP A 202 -16.42 3.82 9.02
C ASP A 202 -14.95 4.07 8.66
N LEU A 203 -14.51 5.33 8.70
CA LEU A 203 -13.12 5.71 8.46
C LEU A 203 -12.18 5.05 9.49
N PHE A 204 -12.48 5.21 10.78
CA PHE A 204 -11.67 4.65 11.86
C PHE A 204 -11.71 3.13 11.89
N ALA A 205 -12.85 2.52 11.55
CA ALA A 205 -12.96 1.07 11.39
C ALA A 205 -12.03 0.56 10.27
N LYS A 206 -12.02 1.22 9.11
CA LYS A 206 -11.11 0.87 8.00
C LYS A 206 -9.64 1.09 8.35
N TRP A 207 -9.30 2.13 9.09
CA TRP A 207 -7.94 2.34 9.59
C TRP A 207 -7.50 1.24 10.54
N LYS A 208 -8.40 0.81 11.43
CA LYS A 208 -8.15 -0.32 12.33
C LYS A 208 -7.95 -1.63 11.57
N GLU A 209 -8.79 -1.92 10.58
CA GLU A 209 -8.68 -3.11 9.73
C GLU A 209 -7.35 -3.13 8.96
N LYS A 210 -6.94 -1.98 8.41
CA LYS A 210 -5.67 -1.82 7.70
C LYS A 210 -4.46 -1.64 8.61
N ASN A 211 -4.64 -1.70 9.93
CA ASN A 211 -3.60 -1.53 10.93
C ASN A 211 -2.79 -0.22 10.75
N CYS A 212 -3.48 0.88 10.43
CA CYS A 212 -2.91 2.22 10.33
C CYS A 212 -2.63 2.82 11.71
N SER A 213 -1.67 3.75 11.78
CA SER A 213 -1.26 4.45 13.01
C SER A 213 -1.13 5.95 12.72
N HIS A 214 -2.26 6.62 12.56
CA HIS A 214 -2.33 8.04 12.24
C HIS A 214 -2.36 8.88 13.51
N GLU A 215 -1.74 10.07 13.46
CA GLU A 215 -1.96 11.12 14.47
C GLU A 215 -3.08 12.03 13.95
N VAL A 216 -4.21 12.05 14.64
CA VAL A 216 -5.42 12.73 14.17
C VAL A 216 -5.66 14.00 14.98
N THR A 217 -5.93 15.09 14.27
CA THR A 217 -6.46 16.32 14.87
C THR A 217 -7.80 16.64 14.24
N VAL A 218 -8.84 16.75 15.06
CA VAL A 218 -10.19 17.07 14.60
C VAL A 218 -10.52 18.51 14.99
N VAL A 219 -10.80 19.34 14.00
CA VAL A 219 -11.11 20.76 14.15
C VAL A 219 -12.55 21.01 13.67
N LEU A 220 -13.41 21.40 14.60
CA LEU A 220 -14.72 21.94 14.27
C LEU A 220 -14.58 23.41 13.94
N PHE A 221 -15.26 23.87 12.89
CA PHE A 221 -15.29 25.29 12.58
C PHE A 221 -16.67 25.76 12.12
N SER A 222 -17.00 26.99 12.43
CA SER A 222 -18.26 27.62 12.00
C SER A 222 -18.05 29.11 11.76
N ARG A 223 -19.04 29.74 11.11
CA ARG A 223 -19.07 31.18 10.90
C ARG A 223 -20.30 31.76 11.57
N THR A 224 -20.10 32.77 12.39
CA THR A 224 -21.19 33.55 13.00
C THR A 224 -21.29 34.88 12.29
N PHE A 225 -22.49 35.23 11.82
CA PHE A 225 -22.77 36.54 11.24
C PHE A 225 -23.45 37.43 12.27
N TYR A 226 -23.02 38.68 12.35
CA TYR A 226 -23.56 39.66 13.26
C TYR A 226 -24.44 40.66 12.53
N ASN A 227 -25.54 41.05 13.16
CA ASN A 227 -26.39 42.12 12.70
C ASN A 227 -25.91 43.44 13.31
N ALA A 228 -24.83 43.98 12.77
CA ALA A 228 -24.24 45.27 13.16
C ALA A 228 -24.09 46.18 11.95
N LYS A 229 -24.24 47.49 12.12
CA LYS A 229 -24.09 48.48 11.03
C LYS A 229 -22.69 49.05 10.98
N THR A 230 -22.03 49.15 12.13
CA THR A 230 -20.70 49.74 12.29
C THR A 230 -19.81 48.87 13.17
N LEU A 231 -18.49 48.98 12.99
CA LEU A 231 -17.50 48.25 13.80
C LEU A 231 -17.51 48.72 15.28
N GLU A 232 -18.00 49.93 15.54
CA GLU A 232 -18.05 50.55 16.87
C GLU A 232 -19.05 49.88 17.81
N GLU A 233 -20.07 49.20 17.26
CA GLU A 233 -21.08 48.44 18.00
C GLU A 233 -20.48 47.21 18.72
N PHE A 234 -19.30 46.75 18.28
CA PHE A 234 -18.62 45.63 18.92
C PHE A 234 -17.70 46.09 20.06
N PRO A 235 -17.58 45.30 21.14
CA PRO A 235 -16.59 45.53 22.18
C PRO A 235 -15.19 45.65 21.60
N GLU A 236 -14.39 46.60 22.10
CA GLU A 236 -13.06 46.93 21.55
C GLU A 236 -12.14 45.71 21.44
N ILE A 237 -12.24 44.78 22.40
CA ILE A 237 -11.48 43.53 22.44
C ILE A 237 -11.79 42.61 21.24
N LEU A 238 -13.02 42.62 20.71
CA LEU A 238 -13.47 41.74 19.64
C LEU A 238 -13.31 42.35 18.24
N ARG A 239 -13.09 43.67 18.13
CA ARG A 239 -12.94 44.34 16.82
C ARG A 239 -11.78 43.78 15.99
N GLY A 240 -10.77 43.20 16.62
CA GLY A 240 -9.62 42.60 15.94
C GLY A 240 -9.92 41.26 15.25
N SER A 241 -10.89 40.48 15.73
CA SER A 241 -11.26 39.17 15.18
C SER A 241 -12.38 39.26 14.15
N ILE A 242 -13.21 40.31 14.21
CA ILE A 242 -14.33 40.53 13.29
C ILE A 242 -13.82 40.86 11.88
N ARG A 243 -14.50 40.30 10.88
CA ARG A 243 -14.24 40.52 9.45
C ARG A 243 -15.52 40.98 8.77
N GLN A 244 -15.38 41.58 7.60
CA GLN A 244 -16.51 42.02 6.78
C GLN A 244 -16.45 41.30 5.43
N ASN A 245 -17.56 40.70 5.00
CA ASN A 245 -17.65 40.04 3.71
C ASN A 245 -17.86 41.05 2.56
N HIS A 246 -17.88 40.58 1.32
CA HIS A 246 -18.10 41.43 0.14
C HIS A 246 -19.48 42.13 0.09
N GLU A 247 -20.46 41.61 0.83
CA GLU A 247 -21.80 42.20 0.96
C GLU A 247 -21.90 43.19 2.12
N GLY A 248 -20.79 43.46 2.82
CA GLY A 248 -20.74 44.38 3.94
C GLY A 248 -21.21 43.79 5.28
N ARG A 249 -21.51 42.48 5.36
CA ARG A 249 -21.92 41.80 6.60
C ARG A 249 -20.70 41.48 7.47
N PHE A 250 -20.82 41.78 8.75
CA PHE A 250 -19.82 41.42 9.75
C PHE A 250 -19.93 39.95 10.15
N TYR A 251 -18.79 39.27 10.27
CA TYR A 251 -18.72 37.88 10.68
C TYR A 251 -17.45 37.58 11.49
N GLU A 252 -17.48 36.47 12.22
CA GLU A 252 -16.35 35.88 12.92
C GLU A 252 -16.32 34.38 12.62
N ASP A 253 -15.13 33.87 12.32
CA ASP A 253 -14.90 32.44 12.12
C ASP A 253 -14.44 31.83 13.45
N PHE A 254 -15.16 30.81 13.92
CA PHE A 254 -14.87 30.10 15.16
C PHE A 254 -14.22 28.77 14.84
N TYR A 255 -13.12 28.46 15.53
CA TYR A 255 -12.42 27.18 15.41
C TYR A 255 -12.31 26.56 16.80
N ARG A 256 -12.64 25.26 16.89
CA ARG A 256 -12.51 24.49 18.12
C ARG A 256 -11.88 23.14 17.81
N VAL A 257 -10.71 22.91 18.39
CA VAL A 257 -10.08 21.59 18.38
C VAL A 257 -10.80 20.71 19.39
N VAL A 258 -11.30 19.56 18.94
CA VAL A 258 -12.03 18.60 19.80
C VAL A 258 -11.20 17.37 20.14
N ALA A 259 -10.23 17.04 19.29
CA ALA A 259 -9.21 16.02 19.54
C ALA A 259 -7.89 16.50 18.92
N GLN A 260 -6.77 16.27 19.59
CA GLN A 260 -5.45 16.74 19.16
C GLN A 260 -4.40 15.67 19.37
N ASN A 261 -3.75 15.27 18.28
CA ASN A 261 -2.66 14.28 18.25
C ASN A 261 -3.04 12.95 18.95
N GLU A 262 -4.27 12.49 18.74
CA GLU A 262 -4.73 11.17 19.19
C GLU A 262 -4.55 10.11 18.11
#